data_AF-A0A4V1XCD9-F1
#
_entry.id   AF-A0A4V1XCD9-F1
#
_cell.length_a   1.000
_cell.length_b   1.000
_cell.length_c   1.000
_cell.angle_alpha   90.00
_cell.angle_beta   90.00
_cell.angle_gamma   90.00
#
_symmetry.space_group_name_H-M   'P 1'
#
loop_
_entity.id
_entity.type
_entity.pdbx_description
1 polymer ?
#
loop_
_entity_poly.entity_id
_entity_poly.type
_entity_poly.pdbx_seq_one_letter_code
_entity_poly.pdbx_strand_id
1 'polypeptide(L)'
;MASLVDLSKNYSLFSIPVAVVLGLLPSFYGKGVAVRKRLYDNGNPRGYQDNVKNAQNIDNITKNRLLRCEAASTNAQETLPLFMGSVLAANMAGVPAPTVNGFAAAYLASRAVYNFVYVFLQDDPRFADLRSYVWITGVGLWMTLFVKAGLRSLEANSAGGP
;
A
#
# COMPACT_ATOMS: atom_id res chain seq x y z
N MET A 1 22.39 -21.66 7.71
CA MET A 1 21.98 -20.91 6.51
C MET A 1 22.02 -19.43 6.85
N ALA A 2 23.01 -18.69 6.36
CA ALA A 2 23.05 -17.24 6.55
C ALA A 2 21.86 -16.64 5.76
N SER A 3 20.95 -15.95 6.46
CA SER A 3 19.92 -15.18 5.79
C SER A 3 20.59 -14.08 4.97
N LEU A 4 20.21 -13.94 3.69
CA LEU A 4 20.67 -12.86 2.82
C LEU A 4 20.27 -11.46 3.34
N VAL A 5 19.34 -11.41 4.30
CA VAL A 5 18.88 -10.20 4.98
C VAL A 5 18.93 -10.42 6.50
N ASP A 6 19.75 -9.65 7.19
CA ASP A 6 19.88 -9.70 8.65
C ASP A 6 18.76 -8.88 9.32
N LEU A 7 17.63 -9.54 9.60
CA LEU A 7 16.44 -8.91 10.20
C LEU A 7 16.67 -8.33 11.61
N SER A 8 17.83 -8.57 12.24
CA SER A 8 18.21 -7.90 13.49
C SER A 8 18.49 -6.41 13.30
N LYS A 9 18.89 -6.00 12.10
CA LYS A 9 19.11 -4.60 11.72
C LYS A 9 17.80 -3.94 11.36
N ASN A 10 17.67 -2.66 11.66
CA ASN A 10 16.44 -1.92 11.37
C ASN A 10 16.37 -1.47 9.91
N TYR A 11 15.57 -2.16 9.10
CA TYR A 11 15.30 -1.81 7.70
C TYR A 11 13.94 -1.16 7.50
N SER A 12 13.15 -1.04 8.56
CA SER A 12 11.76 -0.61 8.48
C SER A 12 11.58 0.77 7.87
N LEU A 13 12.54 1.70 7.99
CA LEU A 13 12.43 3.00 7.34
C LEU A 13 12.49 2.91 5.80
N PHE A 14 13.19 1.92 5.24
CA PHE A 14 13.20 1.68 3.79
C PHE A 14 11.86 1.14 3.28
N SER A 15 10.99 0.60 4.14
CA SER A 15 9.67 0.18 3.69
C SER A 15 8.80 1.37 3.29
N ILE A 16 9.07 2.57 3.81
CA ILE A 16 8.30 3.79 3.49
C ILE A 16 8.41 4.15 2.00
N PRO A 17 9.60 4.41 1.42
CA PRO A 17 9.71 4.69 0.00
C PRO A 17 9.23 3.52 -0.88
N VAL A 18 9.40 2.27 -0.43
CA VAL A 18 8.86 1.11 -1.16
C VAL A 18 7.32 1.14 -1.16
N ALA A 19 6.67 1.50 -0.05
CA ALA A 19 5.22 1.65 0.03
C ALA A 19 4.71 2.78 -0.86
N VAL A 20 5.44 3.91 -0.95
CA VAL A 20 5.14 5.01 -1.88
C VAL A 20 5.15 4.49 -3.32
N VAL A 21 6.22 3.80 -3.72
CA VAL A 21 6.35 3.22 -5.06
C VAL A 21 5.21 2.25 -5.33
N LEU A 22 4.98 1.27 -4.45
CA LEU A 22 3.88 0.31 -4.58
C LEU A 22 2.52 1.00 -4.68
N GLY A 23 2.31 2.11 -3.98
CA GLY A 23 1.09 2.90 -4.05
C GLY A 23 0.89 3.58 -5.41
N LEU A 24 1.95 4.09 -6.02
CA LEU A 24 1.90 4.79 -7.31
C LEU A 24 1.91 3.86 -8.52
N LEU A 25 2.46 2.65 -8.39
CA LEU A 25 2.62 1.69 -9.49
C LEU A 25 1.33 1.44 -10.30
N PRO A 26 0.15 1.20 -9.69
CA PRO A 26 -1.09 1.02 -10.45
C PRO A 26 -1.41 2.22 -11.33
N SER A 27 -1.32 3.45 -10.80
CA SER A 27 -1.61 4.67 -11.54
C SER A 27 -0.61 4.88 -12.69
N PHE A 28 0.68 4.61 -12.48
CA PHE A 28 1.68 4.67 -13.55
C PHE A 28 1.42 3.66 -14.67
N TYR A 29 1.08 2.43 -14.32
CA TYR A 29 0.69 1.41 -15.30
C TYR A 29 -0.55 1.87 -16.09
N GLY A 30 -1.61 2.27 -15.39
CA GLY A 30 -2.86 2.71 -16.01
C GLY A 30 -2.68 3.93 -16.92
N LYS A 31 -2.00 4.97 -16.46
CA LYS A 31 -1.70 6.18 -17.24
C LYS A 31 -0.80 5.87 -18.44
N GLY A 32 0.16 4.96 -18.30
CA GLY A 32 0.99 4.49 -19.43
C GLY A 32 0.15 3.83 -20.54
N VAL A 33 -0.84 3.02 -20.18
CA VAL A 33 -1.81 2.45 -21.13
C VAL A 33 -2.71 3.55 -21.71
N ALA A 34 -3.21 4.47 -20.88
CA ALA A 34 -4.08 5.56 -21.29
C ALA A 34 -3.43 6.53 -22.29
N VAL A 35 -2.14 6.84 -22.12
CA VAL A 35 -1.36 7.64 -23.07
C VAL A 35 -1.35 6.98 -24.45
N ARG A 36 -1.08 5.67 -24.53
CA ARG A 36 -1.09 4.91 -25.80
C ARG A 36 -2.48 4.88 -26.46
N LYS A 37 -3.54 4.98 -25.66
CA LYS A 37 -4.94 5.01 -26.12
C LYS A 37 -5.49 6.42 -26.34
N ARG A 38 -4.66 7.47 -26.19
CA ARG A 38 -5.05 8.89 -26.28
C ARG A 38 -6.17 9.28 -25.31
N LEU A 39 -6.16 8.69 -24.11
CA LEU A 39 -7.14 8.96 -23.04
C LEU A 39 -6.57 9.85 -21.92
N TYR A 40 -5.26 10.10 -21.93
CA TYR A 40 -4.60 10.95 -20.96
C TYR A 40 -4.26 12.30 -21.57
N ASP A 41 -4.73 13.37 -20.94
CA ASP A 41 -4.47 14.76 -21.31
C ASP A 41 -3.57 15.41 -20.24
N ASN A 42 -2.37 15.84 -20.64
CA ASN A 42 -1.43 16.52 -19.76
C ASN A 42 -1.90 17.92 -19.36
N GLY A 43 -2.75 18.57 -20.17
CA GLY A 43 -3.34 19.88 -19.86
C GLY A 43 -4.48 19.79 -18.85
N ASN A 44 -5.12 18.62 -18.74
CA ASN A 44 -6.16 18.34 -17.75
C ASN A 44 -5.98 16.95 -17.11
N PRO A 45 -4.93 16.77 -16.27
CA PRO A 45 -4.62 15.46 -15.68
C PRO A 45 -5.72 14.95 -14.73
N ARG A 46 -6.52 15.86 -14.15
CA ARG A 46 -7.66 15.52 -13.28
C ARG A 46 -8.86 14.98 -14.07
N GLY A 47 -8.98 15.32 -15.35
CA GLY A 47 -10.01 14.78 -16.24
C GLY A 47 -9.79 13.32 -16.64
N TYR A 48 -8.68 12.70 -16.25
CA TYR A 48 -8.30 11.34 -16.64
C TYR A 48 -9.42 10.30 -16.41
N GLN A 49 -10.03 10.29 -15.22
CA GLN A 49 -11.06 9.30 -14.91
C GLN A 49 -12.32 9.47 -15.78
N ASP A 50 -12.70 10.72 -16.07
CA ASP A 50 -13.86 11.01 -16.91
C ASP A 50 -13.57 10.68 -18.38
N ASN A 51 -12.37 10.98 -18.87
CA ASN A 51 -11.92 10.57 -20.20
C ASN A 51 -12.00 9.04 -20.37
N VAL A 52 -11.55 8.28 -19.37
CA VAL A 52 -11.65 6.80 -19.40
C VAL A 52 -13.10 6.33 -19.36
N LYS A 53 -13.96 6.89 -18.51
CA LYS A 53 -15.39 6.50 -18.43
C LYS A 53 -16.11 6.74 -19.75
N ASN A 54 -15.86 7.88 -20.38
CA ASN A 54 -16.52 8.32 -21.62
C ASN A 54 -15.89 7.73 -22.89
N ALA A 55 -14.75 7.05 -22.77
CA ALA A 55 -14.07 6.44 -23.91
C ALA A 55 -14.95 5.41 -24.63
N GLN A 56 -15.12 5.59 -25.95
CA GLN A 56 -15.78 4.63 -26.83
C GLN A 56 -14.79 3.80 -27.68
N ASN A 57 -13.51 4.15 -27.63
CA ASN A 57 -12.43 3.53 -28.42
C ASN A 57 -11.71 2.38 -27.68
N ILE A 58 -12.21 1.96 -26.51
CA ILE A 58 -11.68 0.85 -25.71
C ILE A 58 -12.83 -0.04 -25.21
N ASP A 59 -12.51 -1.31 -24.95
CA ASP A 59 -13.46 -2.26 -24.38
C ASP A 59 -13.69 -2.02 -22.88
N ASN A 60 -14.79 -2.59 -22.36
CA ASN A 60 -15.19 -2.41 -20.97
C ASN A 60 -14.17 -3.01 -19.98
N ILE A 61 -13.47 -4.09 -20.35
CA ILE A 61 -12.46 -4.70 -19.49
C ILE A 61 -11.28 -3.75 -19.28
N THR A 62 -10.73 -3.19 -20.37
CA THR A 62 -9.66 -2.19 -20.28
C THR A 62 -10.12 -0.96 -19.52
N LYS A 63 -11.33 -0.45 -19.80
CA LYS A 63 -11.92 0.70 -19.10
C LYS A 63 -11.97 0.47 -17.59
N ASN A 64 -12.56 -0.65 -17.16
CA ASN A 64 -12.66 -1.01 -15.75
C ASN A 64 -11.27 -1.21 -15.10
N ARG A 65 -10.31 -1.78 -15.84
CA ARG A 65 -8.93 -1.94 -15.35
C ARG A 65 -8.24 -0.59 -15.11
N LEU A 66 -8.38 0.37 -16.03
CA LEU A 66 -7.82 1.72 -15.89
C LEU A 66 -8.41 2.48 -14.70
N LEU A 67 -9.72 2.34 -14.48
CA LEU A 67 -10.39 2.93 -13.30
C LEU A 67 -9.93 2.28 -11.99
N ARG A 68 -9.78 0.95 -11.97
CA ARG A 68 -9.24 0.22 -10.81
C ARG A 68 -7.79 0.60 -10.50
N CYS A 69 -6.97 0.88 -11.51
CA CYS A 69 -5.61 1.37 -11.33
C CYS A 69 -5.57 2.68 -10.54
N GLU A 70 -6.42 3.65 -10.91
CA GLU A 70 -6.50 4.92 -10.18
C GLU A 70 -7.07 4.72 -8.77
N ALA A 71 -8.14 3.92 -8.65
CA ALA A 71 -8.73 3.61 -7.35
C ALA A 71 -7.74 2.91 -6.39
N ALA A 72 -6.94 1.96 -6.89
CA ALA A 72 -5.92 1.27 -6.10
C ALA A 72 -4.82 2.22 -5.61
N SER A 73 -4.43 3.17 -6.47
CA SER A 73 -3.45 4.21 -6.13
C SER A 73 -4.00 5.18 -5.09
N THR A 74 -5.22 5.70 -5.26
CA THR A 74 -5.87 6.58 -4.28
C THR A 74 -5.99 5.90 -2.92
N ASN A 75 -6.42 4.63 -2.89
CA ASN A 75 -6.50 3.86 -1.65
C ASN A 75 -5.13 3.68 -0.97
N ALA A 76 -4.05 3.54 -1.75
CA ALA A 76 -2.71 3.53 -1.19
C ALA A 76 -2.37 4.86 -0.53
N GLN A 77 -2.68 5.98 -1.17
CA GLN A 77 -2.39 7.32 -0.64
C GLN A 77 -3.18 7.62 0.64
N GLU A 78 -4.42 7.13 0.77
CA GLU A 78 -5.23 7.27 1.99
C GLU A 78 -4.62 6.54 3.20
N THR A 79 -4.02 5.37 2.96
CA THR A 79 -3.49 4.51 4.04
C THR A 79 -1.98 4.68 4.28
N LEU A 80 -1.26 5.28 3.32
CA LEU A 80 0.19 5.47 3.39
C LEU A 80 0.62 6.30 4.62
N PRO A 81 -0.01 7.44 4.97
CA PRO A 81 0.36 8.20 6.18
C PRO A 81 0.19 7.38 7.46
N LEU A 82 -0.83 6.52 7.54
CA LEU A 82 -1.07 5.65 8.69
C LEU A 82 0.03 4.60 8.82
N PHE A 83 0.40 3.96 7.70
CA PHE A 83 1.53 3.03 7.68
C PHE A 83 2.85 3.71 8.08
N MET A 84 3.17 4.85 7.46
CA MET A 84 4.38 5.63 7.76
C MET A 84 4.43 6.02 9.24
N GLY A 85 3.33 6.57 9.77
CA GLY A 85 3.21 6.94 11.17
C GLY A 85 3.42 5.75 12.10
N SER A 86 2.88 4.58 11.76
CA SER A 86 3.01 3.37 12.58
C SER A 86 4.46 2.86 12.65
N VAL A 87 5.19 2.89 11.53
CA VAL A 87 6.60 2.49 11.48
C VAL A 87 7.44 3.48 12.28
N LEU A 88 7.24 4.79 12.08
CA LEU A 88 7.97 5.81 12.82
C LEU A 88 7.70 5.72 14.32
N ALA A 89 6.44 5.60 14.73
CA ALA A 89 6.04 5.47 16.14
C ALA A 89 6.65 4.22 16.80
N ALA A 90 6.60 3.06 16.13
CA ALA A 90 7.18 1.82 16.66
C ALA A 90 8.70 1.92 16.83
N ASN A 91 9.39 2.57 15.88
CA ASN A 91 10.82 2.82 15.99
C ASN A 91 11.16 3.79 17.14
N MET A 92 10.42 4.90 17.25
CA MET A 92 10.63 5.89 18.31
C MET A 92 10.35 5.33 19.70
N ALA A 93 9.35 4.46 19.85
CA ALA A 93 9.05 3.77 21.10
C ALA A 93 10.08 2.69 21.47
N GLY A 94 10.99 2.31 20.55
CA GLY A 94 11.97 1.26 20.79
C GLY A 94 11.38 -0.16 20.75
N VAL A 95 10.39 -0.40 19.87
CA VAL A 95 9.92 -1.75 19.54
C VAL A 95 11.06 -2.53 18.86
N PRO A 96 11.28 -3.82 19.17
CA PRO A 96 12.39 -4.59 18.60
C PRO A 96 12.40 -4.59 17.06
N ALA A 97 13.57 -4.31 16.47
CA ALA A 97 13.73 -4.18 15.01
C ALA A 97 13.21 -5.38 14.18
N PRO A 98 13.44 -6.66 14.58
CA PRO A 98 12.87 -7.80 13.86
C PRO A 98 11.35 -7.75 13.75
N THR A 99 10.68 -7.27 14.80
CA THR A 99 9.23 -7.11 14.84
C THR A 99 8.80 -6.03 13.85
N VAL A 100 9.40 -4.84 13.92
CA VAL A 100 9.02 -3.73 13.03
C VAL A 100 9.27 -4.09 11.56
N ASN A 101 10.42 -4.71 11.26
CA ASN A 101 10.75 -5.20 9.92
C ASN A 101 9.73 -6.22 9.40
N GLY A 102 9.33 -7.19 10.24
CA GLY A 102 8.38 -8.23 9.86
C GLY A 102 7.01 -7.65 9.50
N PHE A 103 6.47 -6.76 10.33
CA PHE A 103 5.19 -6.09 10.06
C PHE A 103 5.26 -5.17 8.84
N ALA A 104 6.36 -4.42 8.69
CA ALA A 104 6.59 -3.56 7.53
C ALA A 104 6.66 -4.37 6.23
N ALA A 105 7.43 -5.46 6.21
CA ALA A 105 7.51 -6.36 5.06
C ALA A 105 6.17 -7.02 4.73
N ALA A 106 5.43 -7.47 5.74
CA ALA A 106 4.09 -8.04 5.57
C ALA A 106 3.13 -7.01 4.96
N TYR A 107 3.20 -5.74 5.36
CA TYR A 107 2.35 -4.68 4.79
C TYR A 107 2.69 -4.45 3.31
N LEU A 108 3.98 -4.40 2.97
CA LEU A 108 4.40 -4.27 1.56
C LEU A 108 3.92 -5.44 0.71
N ALA A 109 4.04 -6.67 1.22
CA ALA A 109 3.52 -7.87 0.56
C ALA A 109 1.99 -7.78 0.38
N SER A 110 1.27 -7.40 1.43
CA SER A 110 -0.18 -7.18 1.39
C SER A 110 -0.56 -6.14 0.33
N ARG A 111 0.19 -5.04 0.20
CA ARG A 111 -0.03 -4.02 -0.84
C ARG A 111 0.23 -4.54 -2.24
N ALA A 112 1.31 -5.30 -2.44
CA ALA A 112 1.61 -5.90 -3.73
C ALA A 112 0.50 -6.88 -4.17
N VAL A 113 0.04 -7.74 -3.27
CA VAL A 113 -1.06 -8.68 -3.52
C VAL A 113 -2.37 -7.93 -3.78
N TYR A 114 -2.72 -6.92 -2.96
CA TYR A 114 -3.91 -6.11 -3.16
C TYR A 114 -3.93 -5.48 -4.55
N ASN A 115 -2.83 -4.84 -4.95
CA ASN A 115 -2.71 -4.21 -6.26
C ASN A 115 -2.90 -5.23 -7.39
N PHE A 116 -2.26 -6.39 -7.28
CA PHE A 116 -2.35 -7.45 -8.29
C PHE A 116 -3.79 -8.00 -8.41
N VAL A 117 -4.40 -8.37 -7.29
CA VAL A 117 -5.78 -8.88 -7.24
C VAL A 117 -6.75 -7.84 -7.81
N TYR A 118 -6.66 -6.59 -7.34
CA TYR A 118 -7.62 -5.57 -7.72
C TYR A 118 -7.49 -5.20 -9.20
N VAL A 119 -6.28 -4.99 -9.71
CA VAL A 119 -6.05 -4.53 -11.09
C VAL A 119 -6.24 -5.65 -12.11
N PHE A 120 -5.75 -6.86 -11.85
CA PHE A 120 -5.67 -7.91 -12.87
C PHE A 120 -6.66 -9.05 -12.68
N LEU A 121 -7.03 -9.40 -11.44
CA LEU A 121 -7.87 -10.58 -11.19
C LEU A 121 -9.36 -10.24 -11.04
N GLN A 122 -9.68 -9.02 -10.61
CA GLN A 122 -11.08 -8.61 -10.37
C GLN A 122 -11.89 -8.36 -11.66
N ASP A 123 -11.42 -8.84 -12.81
CA ASP A 123 -12.31 -9.07 -13.97
C ASP A 123 -13.28 -10.24 -13.69
N ASP A 124 -12.86 -11.16 -12.81
CA ASP A 124 -13.70 -12.22 -12.27
C ASP A 124 -14.21 -11.83 -10.87
N PRO A 125 -15.55 -11.76 -10.66
CA PRO A 125 -16.16 -11.37 -9.39
C PRO A 125 -15.71 -12.20 -8.19
N ARG A 126 -15.28 -13.45 -8.38
CA ARG A 126 -14.83 -14.35 -7.30
C ARG A 126 -13.63 -13.82 -6.53
N PHE A 127 -12.82 -12.94 -7.14
CA PHE A 127 -11.66 -12.34 -6.48
C PHE A 127 -11.98 -11.04 -5.73
N ALA A 128 -13.22 -10.56 -5.78
CA ALA A 128 -13.63 -9.34 -5.08
C ALA A 128 -13.50 -9.48 -3.55
N ASP A 129 -13.83 -10.65 -3.01
CA ASP A 129 -13.70 -10.94 -1.57
C ASP A 129 -12.25 -11.03 -1.15
N LEU A 130 -11.40 -11.67 -1.97
CA LEU A 130 -9.96 -11.77 -1.72
C LEU A 130 -9.32 -10.39 -1.56
N ARG A 131 -9.69 -9.43 -2.41
CA ARG A 131 -9.22 -8.05 -2.30
C ARG A 131 -9.55 -7.45 -0.92
N SER A 132 -10.77 -7.66 -0.42
CA SER A 132 -11.21 -7.14 0.88
C SER A 132 -10.44 -7.77 2.04
N TYR A 133 -10.21 -9.08 1.99
CA TYR A 133 -9.39 -9.78 3.00
C TYR A 133 -7.94 -9.29 3.01
N VAL A 134 -7.31 -9.15 1.83
CA VAL A 134 -5.95 -8.62 1.75
C VAL A 134 -5.89 -7.18 2.27
N TRP A 135 -6.91 -6.37 1.97
CA TRP A 135 -6.97 -5.00 2.46
C TRP A 135 -7.09 -4.91 3.99
N ILE A 136 -7.99 -5.69 4.61
CA ILE A 136 -8.16 -5.69 6.08
C ILE A 136 -6.92 -6.24 6.78
N THR A 137 -6.21 -7.20 6.19
CA THR A 137 -4.89 -7.63 6.69
C THR A 137 -3.91 -6.46 6.69
N GLY A 138 -3.83 -5.70 5.60
CA GLY A 138 -3.02 -4.49 5.53
C GLY A 138 -3.34 -3.49 6.64
N VAL A 139 -4.63 -3.27 6.92
CA VAL A 139 -5.11 -2.44 8.06
C VAL A 139 -4.61 -2.97 9.39
N GLY A 140 -4.78 -4.26 9.65
CA GLY A 140 -4.33 -4.89 10.89
C GLY A 140 -2.83 -4.78 11.13
N LEU A 141 -2.01 -4.80 10.08
CA LEU A 141 -0.55 -4.75 10.20
C LEU A 141 -0.04 -3.42 10.74
N TRP A 142 -0.46 -2.28 10.16
CA TRP A 142 -0.03 -0.98 10.68
C TRP A 142 -0.73 -0.58 11.98
N MET A 143 -1.97 -1.04 12.22
CA MET A 143 -2.63 -0.90 13.52
C MET A 143 -1.84 -1.63 14.61
N THR A 144 -1.35 -2.83 14.33
CA THR A 144 -0.55 -3.62 15.28
C THR A 144 0.76 -2.91 15.63
N LEU A 145 1.40 -2.23 14.68
CA LEU A 145 2.60 -1.42 14.95
C LEU A 145 2.30 -0.26 15.90
N PHE A 146 1.18 0.46 15.73
CA PHE A 146 0.76 1.48 16.69
C PHE A 146 0.50 0.91 18.08
N VAL A 147 -0.20 -0.22 18.19
CA VAL A 147 -0.46 -0.88 19.48
C VAL A 147 0.86 -1.28 20.16
N LYS A 148 1.79 -1.89 19.42
CA LYS A 148 3.10 -2.26 19.94
C LYS A 148 3.92 -1.05 20.39
N ALA A 149 3.85 0.06 19.65
CA ALA A 149 4.49 1.31 20.04
C ALA A 149 3.91 1.83 21.37
N GLY A 150 2.57 1.85 21.49
CA GLY A 150 1.90 2.29 22.71
C GLY A 150 2.24 1.45 23.94
N LEU A 151 2.20 0.11 23.80
CA LEU A 151 2.57 -0.80 24.89
C LEU A 151 4.03 -0.59 25.33
N ARG A 152 4.94 -0.42 24.37
CA ARG A 152 6.36 -0.19 24.68
C ARG A 152 6.59 1.13 25.42
N SER A 153 5.89 2.18 25.03
CA SER A 153 5.94 3.47 25.72
C SER A 153 5.40 3.40 27.16
N LEU A 154 4.35 2.60 27.40
CA LEU A 154 3.82 2.39 28.75
C LEU A 154 4.83 1.66 29.66
N GLU A 155 5.46 0.60 29.15
CA GLU A 155 6.51 -0.13 29.88
C GLU A 155 7.67 0.80 30.27
N ALA A 156 8.12 1.65 29.34
CA ALA A 156 9.22 2.57 29.57
C ALA A 156 8.89 3.60 30.67
N ASN A 157 7.65 4.11 30.67
CA ASN A 157 7.19 5.06 31.69
C ASN A 157 7.03 4.40 33.07
N SER A 158 6.61 3.12 33.12
CA SER A 158 6.51 2.38 34.38
C SER A 158 7.86 1.97 34.96
N ALA A 159 8.88 1.78 34.12
CA ALA A 159 10.26 1.51 34.57
C ALA A 159 10.99 2.78 35.06
N GLY A 160 10.44 3.97 34.76
CA GLY A 160 11.04 5.27 35.04
C GLY A 160 10.45 6.01 36.24
N GLY A 161 9.79 5.35 37.20
CA GLY A 161 9.34 6.06 38.40
C GLY A 161 9.19 5.22 39.67
N PRO A 162 9.28 5.86 40.85
CA PRO A 162 10.20 6.96 41.22
C PRO A 162 11.65 6.49 41.40
#